data_AF-A0A542DPL3-F1
#
_entry.id   AF-A0A542DPL3-F1
#
_cell.length_a   1.000
_cell.length_b   1.000
_cell.length_c   1.000
_cell.angle_alpha   90.00
_cell.angle_beta   90.00
_cell.angle_gamma   90.00
#
_symmetry.space_group_name_H-M   'P 1'
#
loop_
_entity.id
_entity.type
_entity.pdbx_description
1 polymer ?
#
loop_
_entity_poly.entity_id
_entity_poly.type
_entity_poly.pdbx_seq_one_letter_code
_entity_poly.pdbx_strand_id
1 'polypeptide(L)'
;MPTCAFCDSSGKLTGEHVLGGWLSKIGLDLVPVPHSAGQLNRIGRELGVRPPFRQKVREVCGTCNNGWMSKLEGVARRVLTPFILGEPGAISPEDQGAVATWIQKTALTAMLVSSEEDRKGGYGLPASEYHALYALRDKAQPLPGSQFWIGRYNGVRSWSVRATPLAVRVNGLPEPDRPQGYAMTILLGQLVLHGLRFTTPSLQVEVSTGLDLPQLWPPAGPIMWPSRQPLDDDAFLGFAGGKDFRSTEKHIELRPWRPATELTPSQAVGGMIELPTICGKHVVYYPTVLVDEATRGRFYAFGTACACPMAYLIHTEPDGAHCKAADTAEAISELYEALPGEEHAIEDQYGVFRCKQLTVSGPAQSGKATP
;
A
#
# COMPACT_ATOMS: atom_id res chain seq x y z
N MET A 1 -7.33 -23.48 -22.31
CA MET A 1 -8.51 -22.69 -21.91
C MET A 1 -8.12 -21.89 -20.68
N PRO A 2 -8.67 -20.68 -20.47
CA PRO A 2 -8.37 -19.93 -19.26
C PRO A 2 -9.02 -20.59 -18.03
N THR A 3 -8.41 -20.38 -16.87
CA THR A 3 -8.73 -21.05 -15.61
C THR A 3 -9.19 -20.03 -14.57
N CYS A 4 -10.24 -20.35 -13.81
CA CYS A 4 -10.71 -19.49 -12.73
C CYS A 4 -9.70 -19.41 -11.59
N ALA A 5 -9.30 -18.19 -11.19
CA ALA A 5 -8.35 -17.97 -10.10
C ALA A 5 -8.79 -18.56 -8.75
N PHE A 6 -10.10 -18.70 -8.52
CA PHE A 6 -10.66 -19.17 -7.24
C PHE A 6 -10.92 -20.67 -7.17
N CYS A 7 -11.37 -21.29 -8.27
CA CYS A 7 -11.88 -22.66 -8.23
C CYS A 7 -11.29 -23.59 -9.30
N ASP A 8 -10.31 -23.12 -10.06
CA ASP A 8 -9.61 -23.86 -11.13
C ASP A 8 -10.49 -24.43 -12.26
N SER A 9 -11.76 -24.03 -12.33
CA SER A 9 -12.63 -24.46 -13.42
C SER A 9 -12.10 -23.88 -14.73
N SER A 10 -11.78 -24.75 -15.69
CA SER A 10 -11.44 -24.35 -17.05
C SER A 10 -12.70 -23.98 -17.84
N GLY A 11 -12.69 -22.85 -18.55
CA GLY A 11 -13.81 -22.46 -19.39
C GLY A 11 -13.94 -20.96 -19.60
N LYS A 12 -15.15 -20.49 -19.90
CA LYS A 12 -15.41 -19.07 -20.13
C LYS A 12 -15.31 -18.29 -18.81
N LEU A 13 -14.39 -17.32 -18.79
CA LEU A 13 -14.27 -16.37 -17.70
C LEU A 13 -15.18 -15.15 -17.91
N THR A 14 -15.50 -14.48 -16.82
CA THR A 14 -16.41 -13.33 -16.76
C THR A 14 -15.67 -12.09 -16.27
N GLY A 15 -16.25 -10.91 -16.54
CA GLY A 15 -15.71 -9.65 -16.03
C GLY A 15 -16.18 -9.38 -14.61
N GLU A 16 -15.45 -9.88 -13.61
CA GLU A 16 -15.68 -9.55 -12.20
C GLU A 16 -15.25 -8.10 -11.93
N HIS A 17 -16.06 -7.34 -11.19
CA HIS A 17 -15.64 -6.01 -10.77
C HIS A 17 -14.65 -6.12 -9.60
N VAL A 18 -13.55 -5.35 -9.65
CA VAL A 18 -12.59 -5.31 -8.53
C VAL A 18 -13.25 -4.74 -7.29
N LEU A 19 -13.91 -3.60 -7.46
CA LEU A 19 -14.79 -2.99 -6.47
C LEU A 19 -16.21 -3.11 -7.00
N GLY A 20 -17.13 -3.65 -6.19
CA GLY A 20 -18.49 -3.99 -6.63
C GLY A 20 -19.20 -2.84 -7.35
N GLY A 21 -19.82 -3.12 -8.49
CA GLY A 21 -20.47 -2.09 -9.33
C GLY A 21 -21.66 -1.38 -8.69
N TRP A 22 -22.09 -1.81 -7.50
CA TRP A 22 -23.07 -1.09 -6.69
C TRP A 22 -22.50 0.20 -6.07
N LEU A 23 -21.18 0.31 -5.92
CA LEU A 23 -20.52 1.52 -5.41
C LEU A 23 -20.78 2.74 -6.31
N SER A 24 -20.93 2.52 -7.62
CA SER A 24 -21.33 3.58 -8.55
C SER A 24 -22.79 4.03 -8.41
N LYS A 25 -23.57 3.46 -7.49
CA LYS A 25 -25.02 3.72 -7.33
C LYS A 25 -25.40 4.28 -5.97
N ILE A 26 -24.43 4.49 -5.08
CA ILE A 26 -24.69 4.92 -3.69
C ILE A 26 -24.44 6.41 -3.45
N GLY A 27 -24.13 7.19 -4.49
CA GLY A 27 -23.94 8.65 -4.37
C GLY A 27 -22.49 9.11 -4.14
N LEU A 28 -21.50 8.24 -4.37
CA LEU A 28 -20.09 8.65 -4.44
C LEU A 28 -19.81 9.47 -5.70
N ASP A 29 -18.78 10.31 -5.65
CA ASP A 29 -18.29 11.04 -6.83
C ASP A 29 -17.77 10.06 -7.90
N LEU A 30 -18.24 10.26 -9.14
CA LEU A 30 -17.90 9.45 -10.31
C LEU A 30 -17.13 10.24 -11.36
N VAL A 31 -16.67 11.45 -11.05
CA VAL A 31 -15.77 12.22 -11.92
C VAL A 31 -14.59 11.32 -12.32
N PRO A 32 -14.24 11.28 -13.61
CA PRO A 32 -13.10 10.49 -14.07
C PRO A 32 -11.81 10.88 -13.35
N VAL A 33 -11.10 9.88 -12.82
CA VAL A 33 -9.82 10.07 -12.12
C VAL A 33 -8.74 9.16 -12.73
N PRO A 34 -7.45 9.52 -12.62
CA PRO A 34 -6.36 8.63 -12.99
C PRO A 34 -6.42 7.33 -12.18
N HIS A 35 -6.27 6.20 -12.87
CA HIS A 35 -6.15 4.89 -12.24
C HIS A 35 -4.73 4.37 -12.42
N SER A 36 -4.16 3.80 -11.37
CA SER A 36 -2.85 3.14 -11.43
C SER A 36 -2.85 1.84 -10.65
N ALA A 37 -1.96 0.92 -11.04
CA ALA A 37 -1.67 -0.29 -10.30
C ALA A 37 -0.19 -0.62 -10.46
N GLY A 38 0.48 -0.97 -9.36
CA GLY A 38 1.86 -1.43 -9.41
C GLY A 38 2.37 -1.91 -8.06
N GLN A 39 3.65 -2.27 -8.06
CA GLN A 39 4.39 -2.63 -6.85
C GLN A 39 4.49 -1.42 -5.92
N LEU A 40 4.62 -1.67 -4.61
CA LEU A 40 4.59 -0.60 -3.60
C LEU A 40 5.83 0.29 -3.64
N ASN A 41 6.96 -0.25 -4.11
CA ASN A 41 8.25 0.42 -4.23
C ASN A 41 8.53 0.94 -5.66
N ARG A 42 7.55 0.92 -6.56
CA ARG A 42 7.70 1.36 -7.95
C ARG A 42 6.61 2.35 -8.37
N ILE A 43 6.87 3.08 -9.44
CA ILE A 43 5.83 3.84 -10.13
C ILE A 43 4.80 2.85 -10.67
N GLY A 44 3.54 3.04 -10.30
CA GLY A 44 2.44 2.22 -10.78
C GLY A 44 2.24 2.38 -12.28
N ARG A 45 1.84 1.30 -12.96
CA ARG A 45 1.38 1.36 -14.34
C ARG A 45 0.10 2.20 -14.39
N GLU A 46 0.12 3.24 -15.21
CA GLU A 46 -1.09 3.99 -15.53
C GLU A 46 -2.08 3.09 -16.28
N LEU A 47 -3.31 3.07 -15.79
CA LEU A 47 -4.42 2.35 -16.41
C LEU A 47 -5.37 3.30 -17.13
N GLY A 48 -5.03 4.59 -17.22
CA GLY A 48 -5.83 5.65 -17.85
C GLY A 48 -6.81 6.35 -16.90
N VAL A 49 -7.50 7.36 -17.43
CA VAL A 49 -8.49 8.17 -16.72
C VAL A 49 -9.89 7.65 -17.01
N ARG A 50 -10.67 7.32 -15.97
CA ARG A 50 -12.04 6.82 -16.09
C ARG A 50 -12.82 7.02 -14.78
N PRO A 51 -14.16 6.92 -14.79
CA PRO A 51 -14.92 6.89 -13.55
C PRO A 51 -14.47 5.75 -12.63
N PRO A 52 -14.44 5.97 -11.30
CA PRO A 52 -14.07 4.95 -10.32
C PRO A 52 -15.04 3.77 -10.32
N PHE A 53 -14.62 2.66 -9.72
CA PHE A 53 -15.43 1.43 -9.52
C PHE A 53 -15.85 0.71 -10.82
N ARG A 54 -15.28 1.06 -11.98
CA ARG A 54 -15.53 0.38 -13.26
C ARG A 54 -14.50 -0.68 -13.63
N GLN A 55 -13.43 -0.83 -12.83
CA GLN A 55 -12.38 -1.81 -13.10
C GLN A 55 -12.92 -3.23 -13.02
N LYS A 56 -12.68 -4.02 -14.07
CA LYS A 56 -13.00 -5.44 -14.12
C LYS A 56 -11.77 -6.29 -14.39
N VAL A 57 -11.79 -7.52 -13.90
CA VAL A 57 -10.81 -8.57 -14.19
C VAL A 57 -11.49 -9.74 -14.89
N ARG A 58 -10.79 -10.41 -15.82
CA ARG A 58 -11.33 -11.54 -16.59
C ARG A 58 -10.71 -12.86 -16.15
N GLU A 59 -10.65 -13.06 -14.83
CA GLU A 59 -9.93 -14.15 -14.15
C GLU A 59 -10.87 -15.07 -13.35
N VAL A 60 -12.18 -14.84 -13.42
CA VAL A 60 -13.19 -15.50 -12.57
C VAL A 60 -14.28 -16.13 -13.42
N CYS A 61 -14.62 -17.40 -13.17
CA CYS A 61 -15.70 -18.09 -13.87
C CYS A 61 -17.09 -17.58 -13.46
N GLY A 62 -18.10 -17.87 -14.29
CA GLY A 62 -19.47 -17.45 -14.04
C GLY A 62 -20.07 -18.00 -12.73
N THR A 63 -19.68 -19.21 -12.32
CA THR A 63 -20.15 -19.84 -11.08
C THR A 63 -19.63 -19.12 -9.83
N CYS A 64 -18.35 -18.74 -9.81
CA CYS A 64 -17.79 -17.97 -8.69
C CYS A 64 -18.37 -16.55 -8.65
N ASN A 65 -18.32 -15.85 -9.78
CA ASN A 65 -18.75 -14.46 -9.90
C ASN A 65 -20.23 -14.29 -9.50
N ASN A 66 -21.14 -15.03 -10.15
CA ASN A 66 -22.58 -14.90 -9.89
C ASN A 66 -23.04 -15.68 -8.65
N GLY A 67 -22.17 -16.48 -8.05
CA GLY A 67 -22.49 -17.33 -6.90
C GLY A 67 -22.09 -16.66 -5.58
N TRP A 68 -21.09 -17.26 -4.91
CA TRP A 68 -20.67 -16.83 -3.58
C TRP A 68 -20.13 -15.39 -3.53
N MET A 69 -19.44 -14.92 -4.60
CA MET A 69 -18.90 -13.56 -4.65
C MET A 69 -20.03 -12.53 -4.71
N SER A 70 -21.03 -12.75 -5.56
CA SER A 70 -22.23 -11.90 -5.65
C SER A 70 -23.01 -11.86 -4.32
N LYS A 71 -23.09 -12.97 -3.59
CA LYS A 71 -23.70 -12.99 -2.23
C LYS A 71 -22.95 -12.07 -1.26
N LEU A 72 -21.61 -12.11 -1.26
CA LEU A 72 -20.80 -11.21 -0.45
C LEU A 72 -21.00 -9.74 -0.84
N GLU A 73 -21.08 -9.43 -2.13
CA GLU A 73 -21.41 -8.07 -2.61
C GLU A 73 -22.76 -7.58 -2.09
N GLY A 74 -23.76 -8.47 -2.03
CA GLY A 74 -25.07 -8.16 -1.47
C GLY A 74 -25.02 -7.75 0.00
N VAL A 75 -24.25 -8.49 0.82
CA VAL A 75 -24.06 -8.18 2.24
C VAL A 75 -23.25 -6.90 2.40
N ALA A 76 -22.11 -6.78 1.72
CA ALA A 76 -21.25 -5.60 1.78
C ALA A 76 -22.01 -4.32 1.39
N ARG A 77 -22.82 -4.35 0.32
CA ARG A 77 -23.67 -3.22 -0.06
C ARG A 77 -24.62 -2.83 1.07
N ARG A 78 -25.35 -3.78 1.66
CA ARG A 78 -26.31 -3.50 2.74
C ARG A 78 -25.64 -2.91 3.97
N VAL A 79 -24.49 -3.47 4.36
CA VAL A 79 -23.84 -3.15 5.63
C VAL A 79 -22.93 -1.92 5.52
N LEU A 80 -22.16 -1.81 4.44
CA LEU A 80 -21.10 -0.80 4.34
C LEU A 80 -21.54 0.53 3.73
N THR A 81 -22.67 0.58 3.01
CA THR A 81 -23.12 1.81 2.34
C THR A 81 -23.21 3.01 3.29
N PRO A 82 -23.86 2.92 4.48
CA PRO A 82 -23.92 4.06 5.40
C PRO A 82 -22.54 4.59 5.78
N PHE A 83 -21.60 3.70 6.12
CA PHE A 83 -20.25 4.08 6.55
C PHE A 83 -19.41 4.66 5.42
N ILE A 84 -19.56 4.14 4.20
CA ILE A 84 -18.91 4.70 3.01
C ILE A 84 -19.35 6.15 2.79
N LEU A 85 -20.63 6.45 3.04
CA LEU A 85 -21.20 7.80 2.95
C LEU A 85 -20.93 8.68 4.17
N GLY A 86 -20.32 8.12 5.23
CA GLY A 86 -20.04 8.85 6.47
C GLY A 86 -21.18 8.91 7.47
N GLU A 87 -22.23 8.11 7.26
CA GLU A 87 -23.36 8.01 8.17
C GLU A 87 -23.00 7.13 9.37
N PRO A 88 -23.44 7.51 10.59
CA PRO A 88 -23.22 6.69 11.77
C PRO A 88 -24.10 5.43 11.74
N GLY A 89 -23.66 4.38 12.42
CA GLY A 89 -24.43 3.15 12.52
C GLY A 89 -23.73 2.04 13.28
N ALA A 90 -24.29 0.84 13.17
CA ALA A 90 -23.76 -0.35 13.82
C ALA A 90 -23.61 -1.52 12.84
N ILE A 91 -22.53 -2.29 12.99
CA ILE A 91 -22.36 -3.58 12.31
C ILE A 91 -22.69 -4.70 13.30
N SER A 92 -23.76 -5.46 13.02
CA SER A 92 -24.15 -6.60 13.86
C SER A 92 -23.12 -7.74 13.74
N PRO A 93 -22.90 -8.54 14.80
CA PRO A 93 -21.93 -9.63 14.79
C PRO A 93 -22.15 -10.66 13.66
N GLU A 94 -23.40 -10.88 13.26
CA GLU A 94 -23.77 -11.82 12.19
C GLU A 94 -23.27 -11.40 10.79
N ASP A 95 -23.09 -10.10 10.56
CA ASP A 95 -22.62 -9.54 9.30
C ASP A 95 -21.08 -9.45 9.22
N GLN A 96 -20.40 -9.43 10.37
CA GLN A 96 -18.96 -9.17 10.45
C GLN A 96 -18.12 -10.21 9.69
N GLY A 97 -18.49 -11.50 9.77
CA GLY A 97 -17.81 -12.56 9.02
C GLY A 97 -17.88 -12.34 7.51
N ALA A 98 -19.08 -12.07 6.99
CA ALA A 98 -19.30 -11.84 5.56
C ALA A 98 -18.60 -10.57 5.07
N VAL A 99 -18.61 -9.49 5.86
CA VAL A 99 -17.86 -8.26 5.53
C VAL A 99 -16.35 -8.53 5.51
N ALA A 100 -15.83 -9.26 6.50
CA ALA A 100 -14.42 -9.64 6.54
C ALA A 100 -14.02 -10.52 5.33
N THR A 101 -14.85 -11.50 4.95
CA THR A 101 -14.65 -12.28 3.72
C THR A 101 -14.70 -11.39 2.48
N TRP A 102 -15.60 -10.41 2.42
CA TRP A 102 -15.69 -9.46 1.31
C TRP A 102 -14.42 -8.61 1.18
N ILE A 103 -13.83 -8.16 2.29
CA ILE A 103 -12.54 -7.43 2.28
C ILE A 103 -11.46 -8.31 1.64
N GLN A 104 -11.32 -9.56 2.10
CA GLN A 104 -10.30 -10.47 1.60
C GLN A 104 -10.53 -10.84 0.12
N LYS A 105 -11.78 -11.11 -0.26
CA LYS A 105 -12.16 -11.33 -1.67
C LYS A 105 -11.76 -10.13 -2.52
N THR A 106 -12.06 -8.92 -2.07
CA THR A 106 -11.81 -7.69 -2.81
C THR A 106 -10.32 -7.43 -2.97
N ALA A 107 -9.52 -7.63 -1.92
CA ALA A 107 -8.07 -7.53 -1.98
C ALA A 107 -7.46 -8.55 -2.97
N LEU A 108 -7.88 -9.82 -2.90
CA LEU A 108 -7.46 -10.85 -3.86
C LEU A 108 -7.87 -10.49 -5.30
N THR A 109 -9.10 -10.03 -5.51
CA THR A 109 -9.59 -9.63 -6.84
C THR A 109 -8.81 -8.42 -7.38
N ALA A 110 -8.41 -7.48 -6.52
CA ALA A 110 -7.60 -6.33 -6.94
C ALA A 110 -6.21 -6.74 -7.44
N MET A 111 -5.60 -7.78 -6.86
CA MET A 111 -4.32 -8.31 -7.32
C MET A 111 -4.41 -8.95 -8.71
N LEU A 112 -5.61 -9.30 -9.17
CA LEU A 112 -5.84 -9.83 -10.52
C LEU A 112 -5.84 -8.74 -11.62
N VAL A 113 -5.69 -7.45 -11.25
CA VAL A 113 -5.46 -6.35 -12.21
C VAL A 113 -4.05 -6.41 -12.80
N SER A 114 -3.08 -6.94 -12.04
CA SER A 114 -1.73 -7.24 -12.50
C SER A 114 -1.76 -8.33 -13.57
N SER A 115 -0.82 -8.32 -14.51
CA SER A 115 -0.73 -9.39 -15.51
C SER A 115 -0.32 -10.71 -14.88
N GLU A 116 -0.52 -11.83 -15.58
CA GLU A 116 -0.05 -13.12 -15.08
C GLU A 116 1.48 -13.16 -14.91
N GLU A 117 2.22 -12.51 -15.81
CA GLU A 117 3.67 -12.35 -15.74
C GLU A 117 4.07 -11.56 -14.49
N ASP A 118 3.43 -10.41 -14.25
CA ASP A 118 3.65 -9.61 -13.04
C ASP A 118 3.44 -10.44 -11.77
N ARG A 119 2.34 -11.20 -11.70
CA ARG A 119 2.01 -12.05 -10.54
C ARG A 119 3.03 -13.16 -10.33
N LYS A 120 3.48 -13.81 -11.41
CA LYS A 120 4.56 -14.81 -11.38
C LYS A 120 5.90 -14.21 -10.98
N GLY A 121 6.15 -12.95 -11.33
CA GLY A 121 7.31 -12.15 -10.93
C GLY A 121 7.24 -11.61 -9.50
N GLY A 122 6.25 -12.01 -8.70
CA GLY A 122 6.12 -11.63 -7.29
C GLY A 122 5.16 -10.47 -7.01
N TYR A 123 4.56 -9.87 -8.05
CA TYR A 123 3.52 -8.82 -7.89
C TYR A 123 2.11 -9.43 -7.81
N GLY A 124 1.88 -10.23 -6.75
CA GLY A 124 0.59 -10.86 -6.48
C GLY A 124 0.54 -11.54 -5.11
N LEU A 125 -0.63 -12.08 -4.79
CA LEU A 125 -0.83 -12.95 -3.62
C LEU A 125 -0.75 -14.43 -4.03
N PRO A 126 -0.34 -15.34 -3.13
CA PRO A 126 -0.24 -16.76 -3.44
C PRO A 126 -1.55 -17.35 -3.98
N ALA A 127 -1.48 -18.18 -5.02
CA ALA A 127 -2.65 -18.83 -5.62
C ALA A 127 -3.47 -19.61 -4.57
N SER A 128 -2.79 -20.22 -3.59
CA SER A 128 -3.42 -20.95 -2.49
C SER A 128 -4.39 -20.11 -1.66
N GLU A 129 -4.21 -18.78 -1.58
CA GLU A 129 -5.14 -17.90 -0.86
C GLU A 129 -6.50 -17.82 -1.56
N TYR A 130 -6.52 -17.82 -2.90
CA TYR A 130 -7.76 -17.81 -3.69
C TYR A 130 -8.51 -19.13 -3.55
N HIS A 131 -7.80 -20.25 -3.66
CA HIS A 131 -8.37 -21.59 -3.49
C HIS A 131 -8.89 -21.82 -2.08
N ALA A 132 -8.13 -21.39 -1.07
CA ALA A 132 -8.54 -21.49 0.32
C ALA A 132 -9.82 -20.67 0.58
N LEU A 133 -9.93 -19.46 0.01
CA LEU A 133 -11.12 -18.63 0.21
C LEU A 133 -12.33 -19.26 -0.47
N TYR A 134 -12.16 -19.82 -1.67
CA TYR A 134 -13.21 -20.58 -2.35
C TYR A 134 -13.65 -21.83 -1.57
N ALA A 135 -12.70 -22.55 -0.95
CA ALA A 135 -13.01 -23.72 -0.13
C ALA A 135 -13.88 -23.37 1.10
N LEU A 136 -13.74 -22.14 1.62
CA LEU A 136 -14.52 -21.63 2.76
C LEU A 136 -15.75 -20.81 2.37
N ARG A 137 -16.08 -20.69 1.07
CA ARG A 137 -17.12 -19.80 0.55
C ARG A 137 -18.49 -19.95 1.21
N ASP A 138 -18.83 -21.16 1.66
CA ASP A 138 -20.14 -21.47 2.25
C ASP A 138 -20.20 -21.13 3.76
N LYS A 139 -19.06 -20.78 4.38
CA LYS A 139 -18.98 -20.39 5.80
C LYS A 139 -19.16 -18.89 6.05
N ALA A 140 -19.02 -18.05 5.01
CA ALA A 140 -19.00 -16.59 5.14
C ALA A 140 -18.02 -16.10 6.23
N GLN A 141 -16.83 -16.70 6.27
CA GLN A 141 -15.74 -16.33 7.17
C GLN A 141 -14.47 -16.06 6.34
N PRO A 142 -13.60 -15.14 6.76
CA PRO A 142 -12.32 -14.93 6.10
C PRO A 142 -11.41 -16.15 6.32
N LEU A 143 -10.26 -16.16 5.65
CA LEU A 143 -9.24 -17.19 5.89
C LEU A 143 -8.82 -17.20 7.37
N PRO A 144 -8.52 -18.38 7.96
CA PRO A 144 -7.98 -18.48 9.31
C PRO A 144 -6.75 -17.58 9.50
N GLY A 145 -6.49 -17.13 10.73
CA GLY A 145 -5.38 -16.20 10.99
C GLY A 145 -5.53 -14.84 10.31
N SER A 146 -6.75 -14.44 9.97
CA SER A 146 -7.07 -13.08 9.54
C SER A 146 -7.68 -12.28 10.68
N GLN A 147 -7.36 -10.99 10.73
CA GLN A 147 -7.98 -10.00 11.61
C GLN A 147 -8.33 -8.77 10.78
N PHE A 148 -9.43 -8.10 11.11
CA PHE A 148 -9.89 -6.93 10.37
C PHE A 148 -10.35 -5.84 11.32
N TRP A 149 -10.19 -4.59 10.90
CA TRP A 149 -10.55 -3.38 11.61
C TRP A 149 -11.24 -2.40 10.66
N ILE A 150 -12.05 -1.52 11.26
CA ILE A 150 -12.81 -0.50 10.55
C ILE A 150 -12.49 0.88 11.13
N GLY A 151 -12.27 1.87 10.26
CA GLY A 151 -11.97 3.24 10.65
C GLY A 151 -12.73 4.26 9.81
N ARG A 152 -12.55 5.53 10.17
CA ARG A 152 -13.01 6.66 9.36
C ARG A 152 -11.83 7.29 8.64
N TYR A 153 -12.05 7.71 7.41
CA TYR A 153 -11.11 8.48 6.62
C TYR A 153 -11.68 9.87 6.33
N ASN A 154 -10.83 10.89 6.44
CA ASN A 154 -11.12 12.29 6.17
C ASN A 154 -9.97 12.88 5.35
N GLY A 155 -10.03 12.70 4.04
CA GLY A 155 -9.06 13.23 3.10
C GLY A 155 -9.64 13.27 1.69
N VAL A 156 -8.78 13.51 0.70
CA VAL A 156 -9.20 13.76 -0.68
C VAL A 156 -9.29 12.49 -1.54
N ARG A 157 -8.78 11.35 -1.05
CA ARG A 157 -8.82 10.08 -1.81
C ARG A 157 -10.22 9.50 -1.77
N SER A 158 -10.78 9.24 -2.96
CA SER A 158 -12.11 8.63 -3.07
C SER A 158 -12.09 7.12 -2.88
N TRP A 159 -11.01 6.45 -3.25
CA TRP A 159 -10.84 5.00 -3.09
C TRP A 159 -9.37 4.57 -3.16
N SER A 160 -9.07 3.39 -2.62
CA SER A 160 -7.78 2.71 -2.76
C SER A 160 -7.93 1.25 -2.36
N VAL A 161 -7.21 0.34 -3.03
CA VAL A 161 -7.02 -1.05 -2.56
C VAL A 161 -5.54 -1.35 -2.55
N ARG A 162 -5.01 -1.78 -1.41
CA ARG A 162 -3.59 -2.09 -1.21
C ARG A 162 -3.42 -3.43 -0.52
N ALA A 163 -2.42 -4.19 -0.96
CA ALA A 163 -1.92 -5.36 -0.27
C ALA A 163 -0.44 -5.15 0.03
N THR A 164 -0.06 -5.20 1.31
CA THR A 164 1.31 -4.94 1.75
C THR A 164 1.86 -6.19 2.41
N PRO A 165 2.88 -6.87 1.83
CA PRO A 165 3.48 -8.03 2.47
C PRO A 165 4.14 -7.64 3.79
N LEU A 166 3.96 -8.46 4.81
CA LEU A 166 4.46 -8.24 6.16
C LEU A 166 5.40 -9.37 6.56
N ALA A 167 6.52 -8.98 7.15
CA ALA A 167 7.44 -9.88 7.82
C ALA A 167 7.15 -9.89 9.32
N VAL A 168 7.12 -11.08 9.89
CA VAL A 168 7.16 -11.26 11.35
C VAL A 168 8.64 -11.19 11.75
N ARG A 169 9.02 -10.14 12.46
CA ARG A 169 10.39 -9.89 12.89
C ARG A 169 10.55 -10.21 14.36
N VAL A 170 11.67 -10.84 14.69
CA VAL A 170 12.09 -11.11 16.06
C VAL A 170 13.33 -10.26 16.34
N ASN A 171 13.34 -9.57 17.48
CA ASN A 171 14.44 -8.70 17.84
C ASN A 171 15.79 -9.44 17.82
N GLY A 172 16.77 -8.87 17.12
CA GLY A 172 18.11 -9.44 16.97
C GLY A 172 18.26 -10.49 15.86
N LEU A 173 17.18 -10.86 15.17
CA LEU A 173 17.25 -11.75 14.00
C LEU A 173 17.15 -10.96 12.68
N PRO A 174 17.80 -11.44 11.61
CA PRO A 174 17.66 -10.85 10.29
C PRO A 174 16.21 -10.92 9.77
N GLU A 175 15.87 -10.03 8.84
CA GLU A 175 14.58 -10.08 8.17
C GLU A 175 14.43 -11.39 7.37
N PRO A 176 13.28 -12.07 7.44
CA PRO A 176 13.02 -13.26 6.64
C PRO A 176 13.04 -13.01 5.13
N ASP A 177 13.53 -14.00 4.36
CA ASP A 177 13.58 -13.96 2.89
C ASP A 177 12.21 -13.99 2.20
N ARG A 178 11.14 -14.23 2.96
CA ARG A 178 9.75 -14.24 2.47
C ARG A 178 8.84 -13.60 3.52
N PRO A 179 7.73 -12.96 3.12
CA PRO A 179 6.75 -12.48 4.08
C PRO A 179 5.96 -13.62 4.73
N GLN A 180 5.55 -13.43 5.98
CA GLN A 180 4.74 -14.38 6.77
C GLN A 180 3.26 -14.01 6.79
N GLY A 181 2.91 -12.90 6.16
CA GLY A 181 1.56 -12.41 6.05
C GLY A 181 1.46 -11.19 5.15
N TYR A 182 0.29 -10.58 5.11
CA TYR A 182 0.09 -9.32 4.40
C TYR A 182 -1.02 -8.50 5.05
N ALA A 183 -0.85 -7.18 4.97
CA ALA A 183 -1.90 -6.21 5.24
C ALA A 183 -2.81 -6.08 4.00
N MET A 184 -4.08 -5.82 4.22
CA MET A 184 -5.06 -5.43 3.20
C MET A 184 -5.68 -4.11 3.62
N THR A 185 -5.67 -3.10 2.76
CA THR A 185 -6.34 -1.84 3.03
C THR A 185 -7.28 -1.48 1.91
N ILE A 186 -8.56 -1.29 2.23
CA ILE A 186 -9.58 -0.81 1.31
C ILE A 186 -10.08 0.52 1.83
N LEU A 187 -9.98 1.55 1.00
CA LEU A 187 -10.57 2.86 1.22
C LEU A 187 -11.73 3.05 0.24
N LEU A 188 -12.88 3.48 0.74
CA LEU A 188 -14.09 3.81 -0.03
C LEU A 188 -14.81 4.98 0.62
N GLY A 189 -14.80 6.15 -0.01
CA GLY A 189 -15.42 7.35 0.57
C GLY A 189 -14.82 7.67 1.95
N GLN A 190 -15.66 7.74 2.99
CA GLN A 190 -15.22 7.97 4.37
C GLN A 190 -14.88 6.69 5.15
N LEU A 191 -15.01 5.51 4.54
CA LEU A 191 -14.75 4.23 5.16
C LEU A 191 -13.35 3.72 4.83
N VAL A 192 -12.58 3.38 5.85
CA VAL A 192 -11.34 2.60 5.71
C VAL A 192 -11.50 1.24 6.39
N LEU A 193 -11.13 0.18 5.68
CA LEU A 193 -11.10 -1.19 6.16
C LEU A 193 -9.66 -1.67 6.09
N HIS A 194 -9.16 -2.18 7.21
CA HIS A 194 -7.78 -2.63 7.33
C HIS A 194 -7.76 -4.07 7.82
N GLY A 195 -6.96 -4.91 7.20
CA GLY A 195 -6.89 -6.33 7.48
C GLY A 195 -5.46 -6.80 7.59
N LEU A 196 -5.27 -7.82 8.39
CA LEU A 196 -4.03 -8.59 8.50
C LEU A 196 -4.36 -10.05 8.22
N ARG A 197 -3.51 -10.73 7.46
CA ARG A 197 -3.58 -12.17 7.19
C ARG A 197 -2.20 -12.80 7.42
N PHE A 198 -2.12 -13.81 8.29
CA PHE A 198 -0.90 -14.60 8.52
C PHE A 198 -0.83 -15.83 7.63
N THR A 199 -0.03 -15.84 6.57
CA THR A 199 0.13 -17.02 5.70
C THR A 199 0.92 -18.16 6.35
N THR A 200 1.58 -17.91 7.49
CA THR A 200 2.30 -18.91 8.28
C THR A 200 1.64 -19.08 9.66
N PRO A 201 0.75 -20.09 9.84
CA PRO A 201 -0.06 -20.22 11.07
C PRO A 201 0.75 -20.32 12.36
N SER A 202 1.93 -20.96 12.33
CA SER A 202 2.80 -21.10 13.51
C SER A 202 3.44 -19.78 13.99
N LEU A 203 3.30 -18.70 13.22
CA LEU A 203 3.83 -17.37 13.53
C LEU A 203 2.71 -16.34 13.77
N GLN A 204 1.46 -16.81 13.86
CA GLN A 204 0.33 -15.95 14.18
C GLN A 204 0.47 -15.42 15.61
N VAL A 205 0.31 -14.10 15.75
CA VAL A 205 0.21 -13.40 17.03
C VAL A 205 -1.08 -12.59 17.08
N GLU A 206 -1.50 -12.22 18.28
CA GLU A 206 -2.56 -11.23 18.45
C GLU A 206 -2.00 -9.83 18.12
N VAL A 207 -2.81 -9.05 17.41
CA VAL A 207 -2.38 -7.76 16.87
C VAL A 207 -3.45 -6.73 17.18
N SER A 208 -3.00 -5.53 17.51
CA SER A 208 -3.83 -4.34 17.62
C SER A 208 -3.34 -3.29 16.61
N THR A 209 -4.14 -2.24 16.43
CA THR A 209 -3.76 -1.06 15.64
C THR A 209 -3.36 0.05 16.59
N GLY A 210 -2.31 0.81 16.32
CA GLY A 210 -1.94 1.98 17.11
C GLY A 210 -2.97 3.11 17.11
N LEU A 211 -3.92 3.09 16.17
CA LEU A 211 -5.09 3.97 16.12
C LEU A 211 -6.30 3.43 16.89
N ASP A 212 -6.15 2.30 17.60
CA ASP A 212 -7.18 1.62 18.38
C ASP A 212 -8.53 1.40 17.62
N LEU A 213 -8.46 1.17 16.30
CA LEU A 213 -9.66 0.98 15.49
C LEU A 213 -10.53 -0.17 16.04
N PRO A 214 -11.87 -0.07 15.97
CA PRO A 214 -12.73 -1.21 16.28
C PRO A 214 -12.37 -2.43 15.46
N GLN A 215 -12.22 -3.57 16.14
CA GLN A 215 -12.00 -4.84 15.49
C GLN A 215 -13.29 -5.32 14.85
N LEU A 216 -13.25 -5.46 13.52
CA LEU A 216 -14.29 -6.06 12.70
C LEU A 216 -14.28 -7.58 12.78
N TRP A 217 -13.10 -8.18 12.89
CA TRP A 217 -12.96 -9.62 12.94
C TRP A 217 -11.68 -10.01 13.68
N PRO A 218 -11.71 -11.04 14.56
CA PRO A 218 -12.90 -11.79 15.00
C PRO A 218 -13.92 -10.91 15.76
N PRO A 219 -15.21 -11.27 15.75
CA PRO A 219 -16.25 -10.44 16.35
C PRO A 219 -16.19 -10.54 17.88
N ALA A 220 -15.96 -9.41 18.56
CA ALA A 220 -16.10 -9.30 20.01
C ALA A 220 -17.52 -8.86 20.44
N GLY A 221 -18.27 -8.27 19.51
CA GLY A 221 -19.59 -7.68 19.75
C GLY A 221 -19.99 -6.78 18.57
N PRO A 222 -21.14 -6.09 18.65
CA PRO A 222 -21.53 -5.12 17.63
C PRO A 222 -20.52 -3.97 17.58
N ILE A 223 -20.29 -3.43 16.38
CA ILE A 223 -19.35 -2.32 16.18
C ILE A 223 -20.12 -1.04 15.95
N MET A 224 -19.89 -0.05 16.80
CA MET A 224 -20.41 1.30 16.61
C MET A 224 -19.43 2.10 15.75
N TRP A 225 -19.93 2.78 14.72
CA TRP A 225 -19.13 3.59 13.82
C TRP A 225 -19.77 4.99 13.60
N PRO A 226 -18.96 6.07 13.52
CA PRO A 226 -17.52 6.13 13.71
C PRO A 226 -17.18 6.25 15.20
N SER A 227 -16.16 5.54 15.67
CA SER A 227 -15.82 5.50 17.10
C SER A 227 -14.58 6.30 17.49
N ARG A 228 -13.76 6.77 16.53
CA ARG A 228 -12.44 7.38 16.79
C ARG A 228 -12.05 8.47 15.79
N GLN A 229 -10.89 9.08 16.02
CA GLN A 229 -10.30 10.07 15.13
C GLN A 229 -10.12 9.51 13.71
N PRO A 230 -10.42 10.32 12.67
CA PRO A 230 -10.27 9.88 11.30
C PRO A 230 -8.79 9.83 10.90
N LEU A 231 -8.47 8.91 9.98
CA LEU A 231 -7.23 8.96 9.21
C LEU A 231 -7.33 10.05 8.15
N ASP A 232 -6.29 10.85 8.00
CA ASP A 232 -6.14 11.82 6.91
C ASP A 232 -5.20 11.30 5.81
N ASP A 233 -4.91 12.13 4.82
CA ASP A 233 -4.01 11.79 3.71
C ASP A 233 -2.58 11.51 4.14
N ASP A 234 -2.09 12.22 5.15
CA ASP A 234 -0.72 12.11 5.65
C ASP A 234 -0.53 10.78 6.38
N ALA A 235 -1.50 10.37 7.21
CA ALA A 235 -1.46 9.11 7.93
C ALA A 235 -1.76 7.89 7.04
N PHE A 236 -2.54 8.06 5.97
CA PHE A 236 -3.08 6.94 5.18
C PHE A 236 -2.00 6.01 4.60
N LEU A 237 -0.91 6.55 4.04
CA LEU A 237 0.11 5.71 3.41
C LEU A 237 0.90 4.89 4.43
N GLY A 238 1.23 5.47 5.59
CA GLY A 238 1.88 4.75 6.67
C GLY A 238 0.97 3.64 7.23
N PHE A 239 -0.30 3.97 7.43
CA PHE A 239 -1.33 3.03 7.86
C PHE A 239 -1.52 1.88 6.87
N ALA A 240 -1.72 2.17 5.59
CA ALA A 240 -1.90 1.17 4.55
C ALA A 240 -0.63 0.33 4.30
N GLY A 241 0.55 0.87 4.64
CA GLY A 241 1.80 0.14 4.69
C GLY A 241 1.89 -0.89 5.82
N GLY A 242 0.92 -0.93 6.75
CA GLY A 242 0.94 -1.82 7.91
C GLY A 242 1.91 -1.39 9.01
N LYS A 243 2.33 -0.11 9.03
CA LYS A 243 3.21 0.44 10.07
C LYS A 243 2.49 0.63 11.42
N ASP A 244 1.15 0.59 11.41
CA ASP A 244 0.31 0.80 12.59
C ASP A 244 0.03 -0.49 13.38
N PHE A 245 0.41 -1.67 12.85
CA PHE A 245 0.21 -2.92 13.57
C PHE A 245 1.12 -3.04 14.79
N ARG A 246 0.53 -3.41 15.92
CA ARG A 246 1.22 -3.64 17.20
C ARG A 246 0.94 -5.06 17.66
N SER A 247 2.00 -5.85 17.75
CA SER A 247 1.95 -7.18 18.35
C SER A 247 1.71 -7.06 19.85
N THR A 248 0.95 -7.99 20.43
CA THR A 248 0.86 -8.15 21.89
C THR A 248 2.11 -8.81 22.50
N GLU A 249 2.91 -9.49 21.67
CA GLU A 249 4.13 -10.19 22.06
C GLU A 249 5.34 -9.24 22.07
N LYS A 250 6.04 -9.14 23.21
CA LYS A 250 7.10 -8.15 23.47
C LYS A 250 8.27 -8.15 22.48
N HIS A 251 8.60 -9.30 21.91
CA HIS A 251 9.78 -9.48 21.06
C HIS A 251 9.45 -9.71 19.58
N ILE A 252 8.17 -9.61 19.22
CA ILE A 252 7.69 -9.85 17.88
C ILE A 252 7.13 -8.54 17.32
N GLU A 253 7.62 -8.16 16.15
CA GLU A 253 7.10 -7.01 15.42
C GLU A 253 6.55 -7.45 14.06
N LEU A 254 5.51 -6.77 13.60
CA LEU A 254 5.04 -6.87 12.22
C LEU A 254 5.57 -5.65 11.48
N ARG A 255 6.39 -5.88 10.45
CA ARG A 255 6.95 -4.81 9.62
C ARG A 255 6.64 -5.06 8.15
N PRO A 256 6.48 -3.99 7.35
CA PRO A 256 6.47 -4.12 5.90
C PRO A 256 7.71 -4.90 5.45
N TRP A 257 7.51 -5.89 4.58
CA TRP A 257 8.61 -6.69 4.05
C TRP A 257 9.41 -5.84 3.06
N ARG A 258 10.66 -5.50 3.43
CA ARG A 258 11.45 -4.49 2.71
C ARG A 258 11.62 -4.78 1.23
N PRO A 259 11.90 -6.02 0.77
CA PRO A 259 12.07 -6.29 -0.66
C PRO A 259 10.88 -5.89 -1.55
N ALA A 260 9.67 -5.77 -1.01
CA ALA A 260 8.49 -5.33 -1.75
C ALA A 260 8.11 -3.86 -1.53
N THR A 261 8.67 -3.21 -0.51
CA THR A 261 8.26 -1.87 -0.04
C THR A 261 9.37 -0.84 -0.13
N GLU A 262 10.61 -1.29 -0.28
CA GLU A 262 11.81 -0.47 -0.46
C GLU A 262 12.49 -0.88 -1.77
N LEU A 263 13.24 0.04 -2.38
CA LEU A 263 14.11 -0.29 -3.50
C LEU A 263 15.32 -1.10 -3.00
N THR A 264 15.97 -1.80 -3.91
CA THR A 264 17.26 -2.44 -3.63
C THR A 264 18.24 -1.37 -3.09
N PRO A 265 19.05 -1.70 -2.06
CA PRO A 265 20.05 -0.76 -1.56
C PRO A 265 21.00 -0.31 -2.66
N SER A 266 21.39 0.97 -2.61
CA SER A 266 22.40 1.54 -3.48
C SER A 266 23.76 0.90 -3.26
N GLN A 267 24.60 0.89 -4.30
CA GLN A 267 25.92 0.26 -4.27
C GLN A 267 27.01 1.22 -4.73
N ALA A 268 28.19 1.15 -4.10
CA ALA A 268 29.34 1.93 -4.54
C ALA A 268 29.99 1.27 -5.77
N VAL A 269 30.12 2.02 -6.87
CA VAL A 269 30.70 1.57 -8.13
C VAL A 269 31.63 2.66 -8.65
N GLY A 270 32.94 2.40 -8.67
CA GLY A 270 33.92 3.30 -9.30
C GLY A 270 34.07 4.69 -8.66
N GLY A 271 33.62 4.93 -7.43
CA GLY A 271 33.60 6.28 -6.83
C GLY A 271 32.28 7.03 -7.04
N MET A 272 31.31 6.36 -7.66
CA MET A 272 29.91 6.78 -7.69
C MET A 272 29.06 5.84 -6.83
N ILE A 273 27.86 6.27 -6.51
CA ILE A 273 26.81 5.42 -5.95
C ILE A 273 25.81 5.13 -7.05
N GLU A 274 25.64 3.85 -7.36
CA GLU A 274 24.55 3.35 -8.18
C GLU A 274 23.27 3.31 -7.34
N LEU A 275 22.31 4.16 -7.71
CA LEU A 275 21.02 4.31 -7.07
C LEU A 275 19.93 3.68 -7.95
N PRO A 276 19.33 2.55 -7.52
CA PRO A 276 18.15 2.00 -8.18
C PRO A 276 17.02 3.03 -8.23
N THR A 277 16.29 3.08 -9.34
CA THR A 277 15.20 4.04 -9.52
C THR A 277 13.83 3.39 -9.41
N ILE A 278 12.83 4.19 -9.01
CA ILE A 278 11.45 3.70 -8.84
C ILE A 278 10.75 3.33 -10.16
N CYS A 279 11.34 3.60 -11.33
CA CYS A 279 10.83 3.04 -12.59
C CYS A 279 11.05 1.51 -12.67
N GLY A 280 11.91 0.96 -11.81
CA GLY A 280 12.17 -0.47 -11.66
C GLY A 280 13.00 -1.10 -12.79
N LYS A 281 13.56 -0.30 -13.71
CA LYS A 281 14.37 -0.78 -14.85
C LYS A 281 15.75 -0.15 -14.97
N HIS A 282 15.94 1.02 -14.38
CA HIS A 282 17.16 1.81 -14.54
C HIS A 282 17.75 2.18 -13.19
N VAL A 283 19.03 2.53 -13.24
CA VAL A 283 19.79 3.11 -12.13
C VAL A 283 20.23 4.51 -12.52
N VAL A 284 20.46 5.36 -11.52
CA VAL A 284 21.10 6.68 -11.67
C VAL A 284 22.33 6.71 -10.78
N TYR A 285 23.23 7.67 -11.02
CA TYR A 285 24.49 7.75 -10.30
C TYR A 285 24.63 9.10 -9.59
N TYR A 286 25.20 9.09 -8.39
CA TYR A 286 25.62 10.30 -7.68
C TYR A 286 26.98 10.10 -6.99
N PRO A 287 27.76 11.16 -6.73
CA PRO A 287 29.11 11.03 -6.18
C PRO A 287 29.15 10.41 -4.77
N THR A 288 30.13 9.53 -4.50
CA THR A 288 30.30 8.91 -3.16
C THR A 288 30.58 9.94 -2.06
N VAL A 289 31.16 11.09 -2.38
CA VAL A 289 31.42 12.15 -1.40
C VAL A 289 30.14 12.58 -0.69
N LEU A 290 28.98 12.54 -1.35
CA LEU A 290 27.70 12.88 -0.71
C LEU A 290 27.28 11.87 0.36
N VAL A 291 27.74 10.62 0.28
CA VAL A 291 27.56 9.63 1.35
C VAL A 291 28.44 9.98 2.54
N ASP A 292 29.71 10.31 2.29
CA ASP A 292 30.63 10.72 3.36
C ASP A 292 30.11 11.97 4.10
N GLU A 293 29.57 12.93 3.35
CA GLU A 293 28.96 14.13 3.93
C GLU A 293 27.71 13.80 4.78
N ALA A 294 26.86 12.88 4.31
CA ALA A 294 25.70 12.42 5.07
C ALA A 294 26.10 11.75 6.39
N THR A 295 27.19 10.96 6.41
CA THR A 295 27.73 10.39 7.67
C THR A 295 28.23 11.45 8.64
N ARG A 296 28.58 12.64 8.14
CA ARG A 296 28.97 13.82 8.93
C ARG A 296 27.78 14.73 9.27
N GLY A 297 26.55 14.29 8.99
CA GLY A 297 25.33 15.03 9.25
C GLY A 297 25.06 16.18 8.29
N ARG A 298 25.70 16.20 7.12
CA ARG A 298 25.46 17.18 6.06
C ARG A 298 24.69 16.53 4.92
N PHE A 299 23.49 17.04 4.68
CA PHE A 299 22.55 16.48 3.73
C PHE A 299 22.41 17.37 2.52
N TYR A 300 22.12 16.77 1.37
CA TYR A 300 22.08 17.45 0.08
C TYR A 300 20.87 17.00 -0.71
N ALA A 301 20.36 17.88 -1.56
CA ALA A 301 19.37 17.56 -2.57
C ALA A 301 19.96 17.73 -3.97
N PHE A 302 19.52 16.90 -4.90
CA PHE A 302 19.90 16.98 -6.32
C PHE A 302 18.81 16.41 -7.21
N GLY A 303 18.69 16.96 -8.43
CA GLY A 303 17.87 16.40 -9.50
C GLY A 303 18.68 15.43 -10.36
N THR A 304 18.08 14.29 -10.75
CA THR A 304 18.70 13.36 -11.71
C THR A 304 17.67 12.83 -12.69
N ALA A 305 18.04 12.78 -13.97
CA ALA A 305 17.23 12.20 -15.02
C ALA A 305 17.44 10.69 -15.12
N CYS A 306 16.36 9.95 -15.37
CA CYS A 306 16.39 8.53 -15.69
C CYS A 306 16.68 8.33 -17.18
N ALA A 307 17.05 7.11 -17.58
CA ALA A 307 17.09 6.74 -19.00
C ALA A 307 15.69 6.64 -19.66
N CYS A 308 14.62 6.61 -18.85
CA CYS A 308 13.24 6.80 -19.33
C CYS A 308 12.81 8.27 -19.11
N PRO A 309 11.63 8.71 -19.61
CA PRO A 309 11.15 10.10 -19.47
C PRO A 309 10.88 10.62 -18.04
N MET A 310 11.36 9.90 -17.02
CA MET A 310 11.26 10.29 -15.61
C MET A 310 12.54 10.98 -15.17
N ALA A 311 12.41 11.94 -14.26
CA ALA A 311 13.47 12.46 -13.43
C ALA A 311 13.07 12.32 -11.96
N TYR A 312 14.05 12.49 -11.08
CA TYR A 312 13.89 12.31 -9.65
C TYR A 312 14.55 13.44 -8.88
N LEU A 313 13.85 13.94 -7.87
CA LEU A 313 14.44 14.77 -6.83
C LEU A 313 14.89 13.86 -5.69
N ILE A 314 16.19 13.82 -5.44
CA ILE A 314 16.82 12.94 -4.45
C ILE A 314 17.37 13.77 -3.30
N HIS A 315 17.12 13.32 -2.06
CA HIS A 315 17.72 13.88 -0.85
C HIS A 315 18.61 12.85 -0.19
N THR A 316 19.82 13.24 0.25
CA THR A 316 20.62 12.41 1.14
C THR A 316 20.13 12.56 2.58
N GLU A 317 20.13 11.45 3.31
CA GLU A 317 19.66 11.28 4.69
C GLU A 317 20.65 10.36 5.44
N PRO A 318 20.55 10.26 6.79
CA PRO A 318 21.47 9.43 7.57
C PRO A 318 21.53 7.96 7.14
N ASP A 319 20.44 7.44 6.59
CA ASP A 319 20.27 6.04 6.18
C ASP A 319 20.36 5.82 4.67
N GLY A 320 20.62 6.85 3.88
CA GLY A 320 20.83 6.74 2.43
C GLY A 320 20.27 7.89 1.61
N ALA A 321 20.16 7.69 0.29
CA ALA A 321 19.55 8.65 -0.62
C ALA A 321 18.10 8.24 -0.91
N HIS A 322 17.17 9.17 -0.74
CA HIS A 322 15.73 8.93 -0.87
C HIS A 322 15.12 9.80 -1.97
N CYS A 323 14.28 9.18 -2.80
CA CYS A 323 13.48 9.87 -3.79
C CYS A 323 12.33 10.63 -3.11
N LYS A 324 12.32 11.97 -3.25
CA LYS A 324 11.28 12.84 -2.69
C LYS A 324 10.18 13.19 -3.69
N ALA A 325 10.54 13.28 -4.97
CA ALA A 325 9.60 13.48 -6.05
C ALA A 325 10.08 12.75 -7.31
N ALA A 326 9.13 12.33 -8.15
CA ALA A 326 9.40 11.71 -9.43
C ALA A 326 8.38 12.21 -10.46
N ASP A 327 8.85 12.86 -11.51
CA ASP A 327 8.02 13.49 -12.54
C ASP A 327 8.86 13.66 -13.82
N THR A 328 8.38 14.45 -14.78
CA THR A 328 9.14 14.95 -15.93
C THR A 328 10.40 15.71 -15.50
N ALA A 329 11.39 15.78 -16.40
CA ALA A 329 12.64 16.48 -16.12
C ALA A 329 12.41 17.96 -15.80
N GLU A 330 11.48 18.59 -16.49
CA GLU A 330 11.09 19.99 -16.30
C GLU A 330 10.50 20.21 -14.91
N ALA A 331 9.51 19.41 -14.51
CA ALA A 331 8.88 19.53 -13.19
C ALA A 331 9.87 19.27 -12.04
N ILE A 332 10.77 18.30 -12.19
CA ILE A 332 11.82 18.05 -11.18
C ILE A 332 12.83 19.19 -11.12
N SER A 333 13.19 19.78 -12.27
CA SER A 333 14.07 20.95 -12.31
C SER A 333 13.43 22.13 -11.57
N GLU A 334 12.15 22.40 -11.79
CA GLU A 334 11.41 23.46 -11.08
C GLU A 334 11.37 23.22 -9.57
N LEU A 335 11.10 21.99 -9.14
CA LEU A 335 11.12 21.62 -7.72
C LEU A 335 12.50 21.79 -7.10
N TYR A 336 13.57 21.39 -7.80
CA TYR A 336 14.94 21.55 -7.35
C TYR A 336 15.35 23.02 -7.24
N GLU A 337 14.99 23.84 -8.23
CA GLU A 337 15.25 25.29 -8.20
C GLU A 337 14.54 25.98 -7.05
N ALA A 338 13.32 25.56 -6.72
CA ALA A 338 12.55 26.08 -5.61
C ALA A 338 13.10 25.70 -4.22
N LEU A 339 13.98 24.70 -4.12
CA LEU A 339 14.60 24.34 -2.84
C LEU A 339 15.48 25.48 -2.30
N PRO A 340 15.42 25.77 -0.99
CA PRO A 340 16.31 26.74 -0.35
C PRO A 340 17.75 26.21 -0.30
N GLY A 341 18.70 27.13 -0.17
CA GLY A 341 20.13 26.83 -0.05
C GLY A 341 20.93 27.21 -1.30
N GLU A 342 22.25 27.32 -1.13
CA GLU A 342 23.18 27.58 -2.23
C GLU A 342 23.48 26.28 -2.97
N GLU A 343 23.64 26.39 -4.30
CA GLU A 343 24.06 25.28 -5.12
C GLU A 343 25.59 25.13 -5.06
N HIS A 344 26.04 23.90 -4.83
CA HIS A 344 27.43 23.50 -4.82
C HIS A 344 27.72 22.61 -6.04
N ALA A 345 28.91 22.78 -6.60
CA ALA A 345 29.45 21.92 -7.65
C ALA A 345 30.51 20.99 -7.05
N ILE A 346 30.34 19.69 -7.26
CA ILE A 346 31.33 18.66 -6.98
C ILE A 346 31.97 18.30 -8.32
N GLU A 347 33.28 18.51 -8.44
CA GLU A 347 34.02 18.14 -9.63
C GLU A 347 34.87 16.91 -9.35
N ASP A 348 34.67 15.86 -10.15
CA ASP A 348 35.47 14.63 -10.09
C ASP A 348 35.75 14.09 -11.51
N GLN A 349 36.30 12.88 -11.59
CA GLN A 349 36.61 12.24 -12.88
C GLN A 349 35.37 11.96 -13.76
N TYR A 350 34.16 12.08 -13.22
CA TYR A 350 32.87 11.91 -13.88
C TYR A 350 32.21 13.23 -14.31
N GLY A 351 32.86 14.37 -14.03
CA GLY A 351 32.43 15.70 -14.44
C GLY A 351 31.96 16.56 -13.28
N VAL A 352 31.06 17.50 -13.57
CA VAL A 352 30.52 18.45 -12.59
C VAL A 352 29.14 17.97 -12.14
N PHE A 353 28.99 17.69 -10.85
CA PHE A 353 27.74 17.31 -10.22
C PHE A 353 27.20 18.47 -9.37
N ARG A 354 25.95 18.86 -9.58
CA ARG A 354 25.30 19.97 -8.86
C ARG A 354 24.35 19.46 -7.79
N CYS A 355 24.43 20.07 -6.61
CA CYS A 355 23.55 19.77 -5.50
C CYS A 355 23.41 20.97 -4.55
N LYS A 356 22.26 21.08 -3.88
CA LYS A 356 22.03 22.08 -2.83
C LYS A 356 22.19 21.45 -1.45
N GLN A 357 22.87 22.14 -0.53
CA GLN A 357 22.94 21.67 0.85
C GLN A 357 21.60 21.92 1.54
N LEU A 358 21.03 20.87 2.14
CA LEU A 358 19.80 20.96 2.91
C LEU A 358 20.09 21.56 4.28
N THR A 359 19.36 22.61 4.64
CA THR A 359 19.36 23.12 6.01
C THR A 359 18.66 22.12 6.91
N VAL A 360 19.37 21.60 7.93
CA VAL A 360 18.76 20.75 8.96
C VAL A 360 17.79 21.63 9.76
N SER A 361 16.50 21.55 9.47
CA SER A 361 15.47 22.10 10.35
C SER A 361 15.53 21.34 11.67
N GLY A 362 16.16 21.92 12.70
CA GLY A 362 16.01 21.43 14.07
C GLY A 362 14.52 21.41 14.47
N PRO A 363 14.12 20.58 15.43
CA PRO A 363 12.73 20.59 15.90
C PRO A 363 12.39 22.01 16.36
N ALA A 364 11.28 22.54 15.83
CA ALA A 364 10.73 23.81 16.29
C ALA A 364 10.57 23.73 17.81
N GLN A 365 11.40 24.48 18.54
CA GLN A 365 11.17 24.70 19.96
C GLN A 365 9.85 25.45 20.06
N SER A 366 8.80 24.73 20.44
CA SER A 366 7.56 25.31 20.91
C SER A 366 7.92 26.25 22.06
N GLY A 367 7.77 27.55 21.81
CA GLY A 367 7.89 28.57 22.83
C GLY A 367 6.95 28.22 23.98
N LYS A 368 7.53 27.85 25.12
CA LYS A 368 6.84 27.91 26.40
C LYS A 368 6.57 29.39 26.68
N ALA A 369 5.36 29.83 26.37
CA ALA A 369 4.78 30.99 27.02
C ALA A 369 4.10 30.50 28.30
N THR A 370 4.68 30.84 29.46
CA THR A 370 3.94 31.02 30.72
C THR A 370 4.85 31.72 31.75
N PRO A 371 4.32 32.57 32.64
CA PRO A 371 2.95 33.08 32.73
C PRO A 371 2.73 34.43 32.06
#